data_AF-A0A821ATX8-F1
#
_entry.id   AF-A0A821ATX8-F1
#
_cell.length_a   1.000
_cell.length_b   1.000
_cell.length_c   1.000
_cell.angle_alpha   90.00
_cell.angle_beta   90.00
_cell.angle_gamma   90.00
#
_symmetry.space_group_name_H-M   'P 1'
#
loop_
_entity.id
_entity.type
_entity.pdbx_description
1 polymer ?
#
loop_
_entity_poly.entity_id
_entity_poly.type
_entity_poly.pdbx_seq_one_letter_code
_entity_poly.pdbx_strand_id
1 'polypeptide(L)'
;PIAGNINVCPKRLRGDRNWIDFDRLVSTIKHEILHTLVFSSGLFAFFRDINGEPFTERDPATRWPKVYDEKLQVYTPSDKVLQQIVRKNWKTRAGLIDKIILMLVTPKVQTVVREHFGCSTLEGAELENQGNIGTALTHWEKRLFEHEIMTGTYTQESVISNLTLALLEDSGWYDVSYEYGKPLLWGRNLGCEFVKTSCKEWIDSKLEKKDSPYPFCISPPKPNPPKRICDYTYDKVVMCNLVEYSTALPFEYQIFDSLPNITDENELARFGGHVMLADYCPYNQELAYKNSNRDSRCYRLENQPPNRENYALEKYSSESKCFDHGSVWEQYIDQCHKKRRVSPQAAGCYQVFI
;
A
#
# COMPACT_ATOMS: atom_id res chain seq x y z
N PRO A 1 6.28 -12.67 -23.24
CA PRO A 1 6.78 -13.85 -22.47
C PRO A 1 6.09 -15.12 -22.95
N ILE A 2 6.84 -16.21 -23.20
CA ILE A 2 6.28 -17.46 -23.75
C ILE A 2 6.06 -18.52 -22.66
N ALA A 3 6.93 -18.53 -21.65
CA ALA A 3 6.84 -19.44 -20.51
C ALA A 3 7.22 -18.69 -19.23
N GLY A 4 6.63 -19.11 -18.11
CA GLY A 4 6.90 -18.61 -16.77
C GLY A 4 6.61 -19.71 -15.77
N ASN A 5 7.30 -19.69 -14.63
CA ASN A 5 7.15 -20.68 -13.58
C ASN A 5 6.72 -19.99 -12.29
N ILE A 6 5.69 -20.52 -11.65
CA ILE A 6 5.24 -20.08 -10.33
C ILE A 6 5.31 -21.30 -9.43
N ASN A 7 6.04 -21.18 -8.32
CA ASN A 7 6.17 -22.26 -7.35
C ASN A 7 5.46 -21.89 -6.06
N VAL A 8 4.42 -22.65 -5.70
CA VAL A 8 3.65 -22.42 -4.48
C VAL A 8 4.06 -23.42 -3.42
N CYS A 9 4.58 -22.91 -2.29
CA CYS A 9 4.97 -23.76 -1.17
C CYS A 9 3.76 -24.51 -0.61
N PRO A 10 3.73 -25.86 -0.63
CA PRO A 10 2.55 -26.63 -0.20
C PRO A 10 2.15 -26.39 1.26
N LYS A 11 3.09 -26.01 2.13
CA LYS A 11 2.80 -25.67 3.52
C LYS A 11 1.93 -24.41 3.65
N ARG A 12 2.02 -23.47 2.71
CA ARG A 12 1.18 -22.26 2.65
C ARG A 12 -0.23 -22.56 2.14
N LEU A 13 -0.42 -23.67 1.42
CA LEU A 13 -1.73 -24.18 0.99
C LEU A 13 -2.45 -25.00 2.07
N ARG A 14 -1.71 -25.46 3.09
CA ARG A 14 -2.20 -26.34 4.17
C ARG A 14 -2.59 -25.60 5.44
N GLY A 15 -2.36 -24.29 5.52
CA GLY A 15 -2.73 -23.46 6.67
C GLY A 15 -4.20 -23.07 6.59
N ASP A 16 -5.02 -23.77 7.36
CA ASP A 16 -6.42 -23.56 7.72
C ASP A 16 -7.44 -23.18 6.61
N ARG A 17 -8.64 -23.77 6.70
CA ARG A 17 -9.79 -23.48 5.83
C ARG A 17 -10.37 -22.07 6.11
N ASN A 18 -9.51 -21.07 6.21
CA ASN A 18 -9.86 -19.69 6.48
C ASN A 18 -9.89 -18.89 5.17
N TRP A 19 -11.00 -18.22 4.93
CA TRP A 19 -11.25 -17.45 3.70
C TRP A 19 -10.33 -16.24 3.55
N ILE A 20 -9.83 -15.67 4.66
CA ILE A 20 -8.84 -14.57 4.65
C ILE A 20 -7.53 -15.06 4.01
N ASP A 21 -7.08 -16.25 4.40
CA ASP A 21 -5.89 -16.87 3.83
C ASP A 21 -6.09 -17.26 2.37
N PHE A 22 -7.33 -17.61 1.98
CA PHE A 22 -7.69 -17.86 0.59
C PHE A 22 -7.65 -16.58 -0.27
N ASP A 23 -8.29 -15.48 0.16
CA ASP A 23 -8.25 -14.19 -0.55
C ASP A 23 -6.80 -13.73 -0.74
N ARG A 24 -6.00 -13.81 0.33
CA ARG A 24 -4.57 -13.50 0.30
C ARG A 24 -3.82 -14.41 -0.68
N LEU A 25 -4.06 -15.72 -0.64
CA LEU A 25 -3.43 -16.68 -1.54
C LEU A 25 -3.77 -16.39 -3.01
N VAL A 26 -5.04 -16.13 -3.32
CA VAL A 26 -5.48 -15.76 -4.67
C VAL A 26 -4.80 -14.48 -5.12
N SER A 27 -4.72 -13.47 -4.25
CA SER A 27 -3.99 -12.23 -4.52
C SER A 27 -2.51 -12.50 -4.80
N THR A 28 -1.85 -13.32 -3.99
CA THR A 28 -0.44 -13.69 -4.20
C THR A 28 -0.24 -14.44 -5.52
N ILE A 29 -1.11 -15.39 -5.87
CA ILE A 29 -0.98 -16.11 -7.15
C ILE A 29 -1.12 -15.14 -8.33
N LYS A 30 -2.10 -14.22 -8.29
CA LYS A 30 -2.25 -13.18 -9.32
C LYS A 30 -1.02 -12.29 -9.44
N HIS A 31 -0.43 -11.90 -8.31
CA HIS A 31 0.81 -11.12 -8.24
C HIS A 31 1.99 -11.86 -8.91
N GLU A 32 2.20 -13.14 -8.56
CA GLU A 32 3.26 -13.95 -9.19
C GLU A 32 3.03 -14.15 -10.69
N ILE A 33 1.77 -14.28 -11.14
CA ILE A 33 1.44 -14.30 -12.56
C ILE A 33 1.90 -13.00 -13.23
N LEU A 34 1.62 -11.85 -12.65
CA LEU A 34 1.99 -10.55 -13.23
C LEU A 34 3.51 -10.36 -13.34
N HIS A 35 4.30 -10.92 -12.42
CA HIS A 35 5.76 -10.99 -12.58
C HIS A 35 6.17 -11.77 -13.82
N THR A 36 5.54 -12.92 -14.08
CA THR A 36 5.85 -13.72 -15.28
C THR A 36 5.40 -13.07 -16.59
N LEU A 37 4.37 -12.22 -16.53
CA LEU A 37 3.79 -11.57 -17.71
C LEU A 37 4.51 -10.28 -18.09
N VAL A 38 4.83 -9.41 -17.13
CA VAL A 38 5.34 -8.07 -17.47
C VAL A 38 6.26 -7.46 -16.42
N PHE A 39 5.99 -7.69 -15.14
CA PHE A 39 6.60 -6.91 -14.09
C PHE A 39 7.83 -7.62 -13.51
N SER A 40 8.93 -7.58 -14.25
CA SER A 40 10.21 -8.08 -13.77
C SER A 40 11.33 -7.22 -14.33
N SER A 41 12.36 -6.98 -13.53
CA SER A 41 13.51 -6.16 -13.93
C SER A 41 14.19 -6.69 -15.20
N GLY A 42 14.22 -8.00 -15.38
CA GLY A 42 14.75 -8.65 -16.59
C GLY A 42 13.90 -8.46 -17.85
N LEU A 43 12.64 -8.02 -17.71
CA LEU A 43 11.68 -7.85 -18.81
C LEU A 43 11.68 -6.43 -19.38
N PHE A 44 11.97 -5.41 -18.56
CA PHE A 44 11.82 -4.00 -18.94
C PHE A 44 12.64 -3.58 -20.15
N ALA A 45 13.89 -4.08 -20.27
CA ALA A 45 14.72 -3.78 -21.42
C ALA A 45 14.13 -4.32 -22.73
N PHE A 46 13.23 -5.31 -22.67
CA PHE A 46 12.61 -5.93 -23.84
C PHE A 46 11.33 -5.25 -24.33
N PHE A 47 10.85 -4.22 -23.62
CA PHE A 47 9.63 -3.50 -23.98
C PHE A 47 9.73 -2.84 -25.35
N ARG A 48 8.56 -2.68 -25.98
CA ARG A 48 8.37 -2.12 -27.31
C ARG A 48 7.28 -1.07 -27.28
N ASP A 49 7.40 -0.07 -28.14
CA ASP A 49 6.35 0.90 -28.34
C ASP A 49 5.16 0.32 -29.10
N ILE A 50 4.13 1.14 -29.31
CA ILE A 50 2.90 0.75 -29.99
C ILE A 50 3.10 0.35 -31.47
N ASN A 51 4.20 0.77 -32.09
CA ASN A 51 4.56 0.38 -33.45
C ASN A 51 5.38 -0.93 -33.47
N GLY A 52 5.66 -1.51 -32.31
CA GLY A 52 6.51 -2.69 -32.15
C GLY A 52 8.01 -2.36 -32.13
N GLU A 53 8.40 -1.08 -32.13
CA GLU A 53 9.81 -0.69 -32.10
C GLU A 53 10.37 -0.79 -30.68
N PRO A 54 11.58 -1.36 -30.50
CA PRO A 54 12.20 -1.45 -29.18
C PRO A 54 12.39 -0.09 -28.50
N PHE A 55 11.98 0.04 -27.24
CA PHE A 55 12.34 1.21 -26.44
C PHE A 55 13.84 1.26 -26.14
N THR A 56 14.47 0.10 -26.00
CA THR A 56 15.89 -0.06 -25.70
C THR A 56 16.64 -0.54 -26.93
N GLU A 57 17.81 0.04 -27.21
CA GLU A 57 18.66 -0.32 -28.36
C GLU A 57 18.95 -1.83 -28.39
N ARG A 58 18.86 -2.42 -29.59
CA ARG A 58 19.12 -3.85 -29.82
C ARG A 58 20.47 -4.05 -30.48
N ASP A 59 21.20 -5.07 -30.03
CA ASP A 59 22.38 -5.56 -30.74
C ASP A 59 21.97 -6.10 -32.14
N PRO A 60 22.64 -5.71 -33.23
CA PRO A 60 22.24 -6.09 -34.59
C PRO A 60 22.30 -7.60 -34.86
N ALA A 61 23.21 -8.32 -34.20
CA ALA A 61 23.43 -9.74 -34.45
C ALA A 61 22.45 -10.61 -33.65
N THR A 62 22.29 -10.32 -32.36
CA THR A 62 21.45 -11.12 -31.45
C THR A 62 20.01 -10.65 -31.41
N ARG A 63 19.74 -9.37 -31.73
CA ARG A 63 18.45 -8.67 -31.55
C ARG A 63 18.02 -8.53 -30.09
N TRP A 64 18.92 -8.76 -29.14
CA TRP A 64 18.71 -8.58 -27.70
C TRP A 64 19.12 -7.17 -27.27
N PRO A 65 18.70 -6.67 -26.09
CA PRO A 65 19.18 -5.38 -25.59
C PRO A 65 20.71 -5.36 -25.51
N LYS A 66 21.31 -4.22 -25.87
CA LYS A 66 22.75 -4.10 -26.08
C LYS A 66 23.59 -4.17 -24.79
N VAL A 67 23.04 -3.68 -23.67
CA VAL A 67 23.75 -3.56 -22.40
C VAL A 67 23.23 -4.60 -21.41
N TYR A 68 24.12 -5.46 -20.94
CA TYR A 68 23.84 -6.47 -19.91
C TYR A 68 24.56 -6.10 -18.62
N ASP A 69 23.83 -6.05 -17.50
CA ASP A 69 24.39 -5.83 -16.17
C ASP A 69 24.74 -7.19 -15.55
N GLU A 70 26.04 -7.50 -15.49
CA GLU A 70 26.53 -8.76 -14.91
C GLU A 70 26.27 -8.89 -13.41
N LYS A 71 26.13 -7.77 -12.67
CA LYS A 71 25.89 -7.79 -11.23
C LYS A 71 24.43 -8.12 -10.93
N LEU A 72 23.51 -7.54 -11.70
CA LEU A 72 22.08 -7.76 -11.55
C LEU A 72 21.55 -8.94 -12.38
N GLN A 73 22.36 -9.46 -13.31
CA GLN A 73 21.99 -10.55 -14.23
C GLN A 73 20.75 -10.19 -15.08
N VAL A 74 20.65 -8.94 -15.52
CA VAL A 74 19.55 -8.41 -16.34
C VAL A 74 20.07 -7.47 -17.40
N TYR A 75 19.28 -7.28 -18.46
CA TYR A 75 19.56 -6.24 -19.45
C TYR A 75 19.16 -4.87 -18.92
N THR A 76 20.01 -3.87 -19.19
CA THR A 76 19.74 -2.49 -18.77
C THR A 76 18.73 -1.85 -19.73
N PRO A 77 17.55 -1.41 -19.23
CA PRO A 77 16.59 -0.68 -20.05
C PRO A 77 17.10 0.73 -20.39
N SER A 78 16.58 1.30 -21.47
CA SER A 78 16.84 2.70 -21.84
C SER A 78 16.13 3.69 -20.90
N ASP A 79 16.54 4.95 -21.00
CA ASP A 79 15.92 6.11 -20.35
C ASP A 79 14.46 6.35 -20.76
N LYS A 80 13.98 5.73 -21.84
CA LYS A 80 12.56 5.74 -22.23
C LYS A 80 11.70 4.82 -21.37
N VAL A 81 12.31 3.86 -20.67
CA VAL A 81 11.59 2.90 -19.82
C VAL A 81 11.83 3.19 -18.35
N LEU A 82 13.11 3.31 -17.94
CA LEU A 82 13.47 3.62 -16.55
C LEU A 82 14.33 4.87 -16.46
N GLN A 83 14.01 5.74 -15.51
CA GLN A 83 14.82 6.92 -15.20
C GLN A 83 15.09 7.04 -13.70
N GLN A 84 16.30 7.46 -13.35
CA GLN A 84 16.60 7.91 -11.99
C GLN A 84 16.25 9.39 -11.88
N ILE A 85 15.31 9.69 -10.99
CA ILE A 85 14.85 11.03 -10.71
C ILE A 85 15.32 11.43 -9.31
N VAL A 86 15.94 12.60 -9.19
CA VAL A 86 16.38 13.12 -7.90
C VAL A 86 15.35 14.10 -7.37
N ARG A 87 14.70 13.77 -6.26
CA ARG A 87 13.87 14.70 -5.49
C ARG A 87 14.78 15.48 -4.55
N LYS A 88 14.89 16.79 -4.81
CA LYS A 88 15.62 17.73 -3.95
C LYS A 88 14.75 18.10 -2.74
N ASN A 89 15.41 18.49 -1.65
CA ASN A 89 14.75 18.96 -0.43
C ASN A 89 13.78 17.94 0.19
N TRP A 90 14.09 16.65 0.10
CA TRP A 90 13.30 15.60 0.72
C TRP A 90 13.32 15.76 2.25
N LYS A 91 12.17 16.11 2.83
CA LYS A 91 12.09 16.44 4.26
C LYS A 91 12.17 15.18 5.13
N THR A 92 13.11 15.17 6.07
CA THR A 92 13.23 14.17 7.14
C THR A 92 13.21 14.90 8.48
N ARG A 93 13.11 14.17 9.59
CA ARG A 93 13.28 14.75 10.93
C ARG A 93 14.68 15.35 11.13
N ALA A 94 15.70 14.74 10.55
CA ALA A 94 17.09 15.17 10.68
C ALA A 94 17.47 16.36 9.77
N GLY A 95 16.60 16.73 8.82
CA GLY A 95 16.84 17.81 7.86
C GLY A 95 16.43 17.43 6.44
N LEU A 96 16.88 18.22 5.47
CA LEU A 96 16.60 18.04 4.06
C LEU A 96 17.68 17.18 3.41
N ILE A 97 17.28 16.22 2.58
CA ILE A 97 18.20 15.36 1.82
C ILE A 97 17.83 15.30 0.33
N ASP A 98 18.73 14.76 -0.47
CA ASP A 98 18.42 14.37 -1.85
C ASP A 98 17.98 12.90 -1.86
N LYS A 99 16.78 12.62 -2.37
CA LYS A 99 16.27 11.25 -2.54
C LYS A 99 16.37 10.85 -4.01
N ILE A 100 17.07 9.76 -4.28
CA ILE A 100 17.12 9.14 -5.61
C ILE A 100 15.95 8.16 -5.73
N ILE A 101 15.14 8.33 -6.77
CA ILE A 101 13.97 7.52 -7.04
C ILE A 101 14.10 6.92 -8.42
N LEU A 102 13.92 5.61 -8.52
CA LEU A 102 13.84 4.96 -9.82
C LEU A 102 12.38 4.95 -10.27
N MET A 103 12.12 5.48 -11.46
CA MET A 103 10.78 5.59 -12.03
C MET A 103 10.67 4.81 -13.32
N LEU A 104 9.52 4.18 -13.50
CA LEU A 104 9.08 3.63 -14.77
C LEU A 104 8.30 4.72 -15.51
N VAL A 105 8.82 5.13 -16.67
CA VAL A 105 8.44 6.38 -17.35
C VAL A 105 7.80 6.15 -18.72
N THR A 106 7.28 4.94 -18.97
CA THR A 106 6.63 4.61 -20.24
C THR A 106 5.32 5.40 -20.42
N PRO A 107 4.86 5.63 -21.68
CA PRO A 107 3.82 6.63 -21.96
C PRO A 107 2.46 6.40 -21.28
N LYS A 108 1.94 5.18 -21.27
CA LYS A 108 0.65 4.87 -20.62
C LYS A 108 0.78 4.90 -19.11
N VAL A 109 1.87 4.38 -18.57
CA VAL A 109 2.16 4.46 -17.13
C VAL A 109 2.20 5.92 -16.68
N GLN A 110 2.91 6.80 -17.39
CA GLN A 110 2.91 8.24 -17.14
C GLN A 110 1.51 8.84 -17.17
N THR A 111 0.71 8.50 -18.19
CA THR A 111 -0.66 9.00 -18.33
C THR A 111 -1.51 8.61 -17.13
N VAL A 112 -1.53 7.31 -16.79
CA VAL A 112 -2.33 6.78 -15.69
C VAL A 112 -1.92 7.36 -14.34
N VAL A 113 -0.63 7.48 -14.03
CA VAL A 113 -0.22 8.06 -12.73
C VAL A 113 -0.54 9.55 -12.63
N ARG A 114 -0.40 10.31 -13.73
CA ARG A 114 -0.75 11.74 -13.76
C ARG A 114 -2.24 11.93 -13.49
N GLU A 115 -3.08 11.13 -14.12
CA GLU A 115 -4.53 11.13 -13.92
C GLU A 115 -4.90 10.67 -12.51
N HIS A 116 -4.30 9.57 -12.04
CA HIS A 116 -4.56 9.00 -10.72
C HIS A 116 -4.28 10.00 -9.61
N PHE A 117 -3.08 10.60 -9.58
CA PHE A 117 -2.70 11.56 -8.54
C PHE A 117 -3.25 12.97 -8.80
N GLY A 118 -3.69 13.30 -10.01
CA GLY A 118 -3.99 14.69 -10.40
C GLY A 118 -2.74 15.56 -10.48
N CYS A 119 -1.61 15.00 -10.90
CA CYS A 119 -0.32 15.69 -11.00
C CYS A 119 0.22 15.63 -12.44
N SER A 120 -0.04 16.65 -13.25
CA SER A 120 0.35 16.68 -14.67
C SER A 120 1.86 16.66 -14.94
N THR A 121 2.68 17.05 -13.96
CA THR A 121 4.15 17.10 -14.08
C THR A 121 4.84 15.83 -13.60
N LEU A 122 4.09 14.79 -13.20
CA LEU A 122 4.69 13.54 -12.71
C LEU A 122 5.40 12.79 -13.84
N GLU A 123 6.61 12.31 -13.57
CA GLU A 123 7.54 11.78 -14.55
C GLU A 123 7.28 10.29 -14.85
N GLY A 124 6.64 9.56 -13.95
CA GLY A 124 6.38 8.14 -14.07
C GLY A 124 5.88 7.53 -12.76
N ALA A 125 5.82 6.20 -12.71
CA ALA A 125 5.50 5.47 -11.49
C ALA A 125 6.78 5.09 -10.75
N GLU A 126 6.85 5.37 -9.45
CA GLU A 126 7.99 4.98 -8.61
C GLU A 126 8.05 3.45 -8.45
N LEU A 127 9.26 2.90 -8.59
CA LEU A 127 9.55 1.51 -8.27
C LEU A 127 10.06 1.40 -6.84
N GLU A 128 9.71 0.28 -6.20
CA GLU A 128 10.16 -0.09 -4.86
C GLU A 128 11.68 -0.03 -4.75
N ASN A 129 12.17 0.63 -3.71
CA ASN A 129 13.60 0.86 -3.45
C ASN A 129 14.09 0.19 -2.15
N GLN A 130 13.20 -0.44 -1.39
CA GLN A 130 13.53 -1.19 -0.18
C GLN A 130 13.36 -2.71 -0.37
N GLY A 131 13.89 -3.47 0.59
CA GLY A 131 13.92 -4.92 0.55
C GLY A 131 15.15 -5.48 -0.18
N ASN A 132 15.09 -6.76 -0.54
CA ASN A 132 16.17 -7.43 -1.25
C ASN A 132 16.12 -7.13 -2.76
N ILE A 133 17.13 -7.56 -3.51
CA ILE A 133 17.18 -7.45 -4.99
C ILE A 133 15.92 -8.06 -5.67
N GLY A 134 15.26 -9.03 -5.03
CA GLY A 134 14.01 -9.61 -5.54
C GLY A 134 12.75 -8.79 -5.27
N THR A 135 12.83 -7.74 -4.45
CA THR A 135 11.72 -6.84 -4.09
C THR A 135 11.93 -5.46 -4.69
N ALA A 136 13.13 -4.89 -4.53
CA ALA A 136 13.49 -3.64 -5.17
C ALA A 136 13.47 -3.82 -6.70
N LEU A 137 13.02 -2.81 -7.44
CA LEU A 137 12.95 -2.77 -8.91
C LEU A 137 11.88 -3.65 -9.57
N THR A 138 11.21 -4.54 -8.84
CA THR A 138 10.22 -5.49 -9.39
C THR A 138 8.80 -5.21 -8.92
N HIS A 139 8.59 -4.14 -8.16
CA HIS A 139 7.31 -3.76 -7.58
C HIS A 139 7.08 -2.25 -7.68
N TRP A 140 5.81 -1.84 -7.60
CA TRP A 140 5.45 -0.44 -7.39
C TRP A 140 5.79 0.00 -5.96
N GLU A 141 6.21 1.26 -5.82
CA GLU A 141 6.49 1.90 -4.54
C GLU A 141 5.26 1.87 -3.62
N LYS A 142 5.38 1.15 -2.50
CA LYS A 142 4.23 0.87 -1.65
C LYS A 142 3.70 2.12 -0.96
N ARG A 143 4.56 3.10 -0.64
CA ARG A 143 4.15 4.41 -0.09
C ARG A 143 3.11 5.11 -0.97
N LEU A 144 3.26 4.98 -2.30
CA LEU A 144 2.42 5.67 -3.28
C LEU A 144 1.27 4.84 -3.81
N PHE A 145 1.36 3.51 -3.74
CA PHE A 145 0.44 2.59 -4.41
C PHE A 145 -0.07 1.49 -3.48
N GLU A 146 -0.27 1.75 -2.19
CA GLU A 146 -0.52 0.75 -1.13
C GLU A 146 -1.47 -0.41 -1.47
N HIS A 147 -2.63 -0.14 -2.12
CA HIS A 147 -3.62 -1.17 -2.50
C HIS A 147 -3.38 -1.77 -3.88
N GLU A 148 -2.27 -1.47 -4.55
CA GLU A 148 -1.93 -2.04 -5.84
C GLU A 148 -1.36 -3.46 -5.65
N ILE A 149 -1.83 -4.39 -6.47
CA ILE A 149 -1.46 -5.81 -6.37
C ILE A 149 0.04 -6.06 -6.53
N MET A 150 0.76 -5.22 -7.27
CA MET A 150 2.19 -5.29 -7.55
C MET A 150 3.04 -4.45 -6.59
N THR A 151 2.53 -4.15 -5.39
CA THR A 151 3.38 -3.72 -4.26
C THR A 151 4.08 -4.93 -3.62
N GLY A 152 5.27 -4.72 -3.05
CA GLY A 152 6.14 -5.82 -2.59
C GLY A 152 5.69 -6.58 -1.34
N THR A 153 4.52 -6.27 -0.78
CA THR A 153 3.94 -7.03 0.34
C THR A 153 2.42 -6.84 0.46
N TYR A 154 1.71 -7.93 0.77
CA TYR A 154 0.27 -7.91 1.03
C TYR A 154 -0.02 -7.42 2.45
N THR A 155 -0.66 -6.27 2.56
CA THR A 155 -1.05 -5.62 3.81
C THR A 155 -2.54 -5.56 4.03
N GLN A 156 -3.31 -5.51 2.94
CA GLN A 156 -4.77 -5.41 2.88
C GLN A 156 -5.27 -5.76 1.48
N GLU A 157 -6.59 -5.70 1.28
CA GLU A 157 -7.21 -5.99 -0.02
C GLU A 157 -6.57 -5.15 -1.14
N SER A 158 -6.02 -5.85 -2.14
CA SER A 158 -5.31 -5.25 -3.26
C SER A 158 -6.08 -5.38 -4.57
N VAL A 159 -5.76 -4.52 -5.53
CA VAL A 159 -6.43 -4.40 -6.81
C VAL A 159 -5.45 -4.47 -7.98
N ILE A 160 -5.86 -5.12 -9.07
CA ILE A 160 -5.23 -4.91 -10.38
C ILE A 160 -5.76 -3.58 -10.91
N SER A 161 -4.96 -2.54 -10.78
CA SER A 161 -5.36 -1.18 -11.15
C SER A 161 -5.02 -0.86 -12.60
N ASN A 162 -5.52 0.28 -13.09
CA ASN A 162 -5.12 0.82 -14.40
C ASN A 162 -3.60 1.02 -14.52
N LEU A 163 -2.86 1.16 -13.40
CA LEU A 163 -1.41 1.30 -13.43
C LEU A 163 -0.72 0.03 -13.93
N THR A 164 -1.07 -1.13 -13.37
CA THR A 164 -0.50 -2.41 -13.80
C THR A 164 -1.01 -2.80 -15.20
N LEU A 165 -2.25 -2.45 -15.54
CA LEU A 165 -2.77 -2.59 -16.90
C LEU A 165 -2.01 -1.73 -17.91
N ALA A 166 -1.65 -0.49 -17.54
CA ALA A 166 -0.82 0.38 -18.38
C ALA A 166 0.58 -0.18 -18.59
N LEU A 167 1.17 -0.81 -17.58
CA LEU A 167 2.45 -1.50 -17.74
C LEU A 167 2.35 -2.68 -18.71
N LEU A 168 1.26 -3.46 -18.65
CA LEU A 168 0.99 -4.53 -19.62
C LEU A 168 0.89 -3.98 -21.05
N GLU A 169 0.17 -2.88 -21.25
CA GLU A 169 0.06 -2.23 -22.58
C GLU A 169 1.41 -1.68 -23.06
N ASP A 170 2.12 -0.92 -22.21
CA ASP A 170 3.42 -0.31 -22.53
C ASP A 170 4.55 -1.33 -22.73
N SER A 171 4.35 -2.60 -22.35
CA SER A 171 5.29 -3.66 -22.71
C SER A 171 5.36 -3.91 -24.22
N GLY A 172 4.28 -3.57 -24.94
CA GLY A 172 4.10 -3.87 -26.36
C GLY A 172 3.76 -5.35 -26.62
N TRP A 173 3.40 -6.12 -25.59
CA TRP A 173 3.11 -7.56 -25.71
C TRP A 173 1.63 -7.90 -25.57
N TYR A 174 0.84 -7.01 -24.99
CA TYR A 174 -0.54 -7.25 -24.64
C TYR A 174 -1.43 -6.12 -25.15
N ASP A 175 -2.59 -6.50 -25.68
CA ASP A 175 -3.72 -5.60 -25.84
C ASP A 175 -4.56 -5.66 -24.56
N VAL A 176 -4.91 -4.51 -24.00
CA VAL A 176 -5.41 -4.40 -22.63
C VAL A 176 -6.73 -3.66 -22.60
N SER A 177 -7.77 -4.32 -22.05
CA SER A 177 -9.03 -3.66 -21.73
C SER A 177 -9.00 -3.10 -20.31
N TYR A 178 -9.04 -1.77 -20.20
CA TYR A 178 -9.10 -1.04 -18.93
C TYR A 178 -10.44 -1.18 -18.19
N GLU A 179 -11.47 -1.77 -18.81
CA GLU A 179 -12.76 -2.07 -18.16
C GLU A 179 -12.60 -3.04 -16.98
N TYR A 180 -11.61 -3.93 -17.06
CA TYR A 180 -11.30 -4.88 -15.98
C TYR A 180 -10.41 -4.29 -14.88
N GLY A 181 -9.88 -3.08 -15.10
CA GLY A 181 -9.11 -2.34 -14.12
C GLY A 181 -10.00 -1.96 -12.94
N LYS A 182 -9.51 -2.24 -11.73
CA LYS A 182 -10.21 -1.85 -10.51
C LYS A 182 -9.70 -0.48 -10.04
N PRO A 183 -10.57 0.39 -9.50
CA PRO A 183 -10.15 1.69 -9.00
C PRO A 183 -9.11 1.56 -7.89
N LEU A 184 -7.94 2.18 -8.08
CA LEU A 184 -7.01 2.42 -6.99
C LEU A 184 -7.47 3.68 -6.27
N LEU A 185 -7.82 3.58 -4.99
CA LEU A 185 -8.30 4.72 -4.21
C LEU A 185 -7.16 5.44 -3.49
N TRP A 186 -6.16 4.69 -3.05
CA TRP A 186 -4.99 5.22 -2.37
C TRP A 186 -4.27 6.27 -3.22
N GLY A 187 -4.07 7.46 -2.67
CA GLY A 187 -3.35 8.55 -3.36
C GLY A 187 -4.16 9.30 -4.42
N ARG A 188 -5.40 8.87 -4.72
CA ARG A 188 -6.17 9.45 -5.84
C ARG A 188 -6.45 10.94 -5.62
N ASN A 189 -6.15 11.76 -6.61
CA ASN A 189 -6.32 13.22 -6.60
C ASN A 189 -5.61 13.97 -5.45
N LEU A 190 -4.58 13.39 -4.84
CA LEU A 190 -3.83 14.07 -3.77
C LEU A 190 -2.79 15.07 -4.25
N GLY A 191 -2.59 15.17 -5.56
CA GLY A 191 -1.77 16.19 -6.21
C GLY A 191 -0.27 15.91 -6.17
N CYS A 192 0.49 16.86 -6.74
CA CYS A 192 1.95 16.73 -6.85
C CYS A 192 2.66 16.75 -5.48
N GLU A 193 2.10 17.44 -4.49
CA GLU A 193 2.65 17.49 -3.14
C GLU A 193 2.76 16.10 -2.52
N PHE A 194 1.69 15.29 -2.59
CA PHE A 194 1.68 13.93 -2.06
C PHE A 194 2.75 13.04 -2.72
N VAL A 195 2.80 13.07 -4.05
CA VAL A 195 3.62 12.12 -4.81
C VAL A 195 5.10 12.51 -4.86
N LYS A 196 5.43 13.82 -4.89
CA LYS A 196 6.81 14.31 -5.08
C LYS A 196 7.56 14.61 -3.77
N THR A 197 6.89 14.60 -2.63
CA THR A 197 7.49 14.92 -1.32
C THR A 197 7.50 13.71 -0.39
N SER A 198 8.20 13.82 0.73
CA SER A 198 8.22 12.78 1.76
C SER A 198 6.87 12.74 2.50
N CYS A 199 6.53 11.59 3.08
CA CYS A 199 5.33 11.52 3.92
C CYS A 199 5.43 12.45 5.14
N LYS A 200 6.64 12.77 5.62
CA LYS A 200 6.85 13.83 6.62
C LYS A 200 6.32 15.17 6.11
N GLU A 201 6.78 15.61 4.94
CA GLU A 201 6.39 16.91 4.38
C GLU A 201 4.88 17.00 4.15
N TRP A 202 4.29 15.93 3.60
CA TRP A 202 2.84 15.82 3.47
C TRP A 202 2.11 15.91 4.82
N ILE A 203 2.52 15.10 5.80
CA ILE A 203 1.89 15.08 7.13
C ILE A 203 2.00 16.47 7.77
N ASP A 204 3.19 17.07 7.78
CA ASP A 204 3.42 18.40 8.37
C ASP A 204 2.50 19.45 7.71
N SER A 205 2.45 19.49 6.37
CA SER A 205 1.60 20.42 5.61
C SER A 205 0.11 20.25 5.92
N LYS A 206 -0.37 19.01 6.09
CA LYS A 206 -1.75 18.73 6.47
C LYS A 206 -2.06 19.17 7.90
N LEU A 207 -1.17 18.87 8.85
CA LEU A 207 -1.35 19.24 10.24
C LEU A 207 -1.30 20.75 10.46
N GLU A 208 -0.40 21.47 9.77
CA GLU A 208 -0.34 22.94 9.78
C GLU A 208 -1.65 23.57 9.30
N LYS A 209 -2.29 22.97 8.30
CA LYS A 209 -3.60 23.39 7.76
C LYS A 209 -4.79 22.88 8.60
N LYS A 210 -4.55 22.16 9.69
CA LYS A 210 -5.57 21.47 10.51
C LYS A 210 -6.45 20.51 9.69
N ASP A 211 -5.87 19.92 8.65
CA ASP A 211 -6.49 18.95 7.76
C ASP A 211 -6.09 17.52 8.15
N SER A 212 -6.82 16.54 7.63
CA SER A 212 -6.48 15.12 7.79
C SER A 212 -5.16 14.79 7.10
N PRO A 213 -4.24 14.05 7.74
CA PRO A 213 -3.02 13.55 7.09
C PRO A 213 -3.26 12.37 6.14
N TYR A 214 -4.52 12.04 5.84
CA TYR A 214 -4.89 10.96 4.91
C TYR A 214 -4.03 11.00 3.63
N PRO A 215 -3.52 9.84 3.16
CA PRO A 215 -3.81 8.48 3.61
C PRO A 215 -2.95 8.01 4.80
N PHE A 216 -1.99 8.84 5.23
CA PHE A 216 -1.15 8.55 6.39
C PHE A 216 -1.88 8.82 7.71
N CYS A 217 -1.27 8.40 8.81
CA CYS A 217 -1.83 8.54 10.15
C CYS A 217 -0.74 8.88 11.19
N ILE A 218 -1.14 9.54 12.26
CA ILE A 218 -0.23 9.96 13.35
C ILE A 218 -0.67 9.48 14.73
N SER A 219 -1.67 8.59 14.80
CA SER A 219 -2.19 8.09 16.06
C SER A 219 -1.21 7.04 16.62
N PRO A 220 -0.60 7.26 17.80
CA PRO A 220 0.35 6.30 18.36
C PRO A 220 -0.33 4.96 18.67
N PRO A 221 0.45 3.86 18.80
CA PRO A 221 -0.06 2.52 19.14
C PRO A 221 -0.41 2.36 20.63
N LYS A 222 0.03 3.30 21.49
CA LYS A 222 -0.13 3.23 22.96
C LYS A 222 -1.47 3.74 23.55
N PRO A 223 -2.51 4.24 22.85
CA PRO A 223 -3.82 4.33 23.49
C PRO A 223 -4.25 2.90 23.77
N ASN A 224 -4.57 2.60 25.02
CA ASN A 224 -5.11 1.31 25.41
C ASN A 224 -6.62 1.47 25.62
N PRO A 225 -7.47 1.02 24.67
CA PRO A 225 -7.19 0.26 23.45
C PRO A 225 -6.80 1.13 22.24
N PRO A 226 -6.20 0.54 21.18
CA PRO A 226 -5.85 1.25 19.96
C PRO A 226 -7.06 1.94 19.33
N LYS A 227 -6.87 3.17 18.85
CA LYS A 227 -7.94 3.91 18.18
C LYS A 227 -8.28 3.24 16.86
N ARG A 228 -9.54 2.85 16.70
CA ARG A 228 -10.13 2.32 15.46
C ARG A 228 -10.90 3.44 14.77
N ILE A 229 -10.82 3.51 13.46
CA ILE A 229 -11.59 4.47 12.66
C ILE A 229 -12.16 3.75 11.44
N CYS A 230 -13.06 4.40 10.72
CA CYS A 230 -13.46 3.94 9.41
C CYS A 230 -12.41 4.28 8.35
N ASP A 231 -12.29 3.37 7.38
CA ASP A 231 -11.54 3.66 6.17
C ASP A 231 -12.31 4.64 5.27
N TYR A 232 -11.64 5.12 4.21
CA TYR A 232 -12.21 6.14 3.34
C TYR A 232 -13.49 5.68 2.61
N THR A 233 -13.65 4.38 2.38
CA THR A 233 -14.83 3.78 1.74
C THR A 233 -15.95 3.45 2.73
N TYR A 234 -15.73 3.68 4.03
CA TYR A 234 -16.65 3.35 5.12
C TYR A 234 -17.14 1.92 5.05
N ASP A 235 -16.31 0.97 4.61
CA ASP A 235 -16.67 -0.44 4.51
C ASP A 235 -15.74 -1.33 5.32
N LYS A 236 -14.75 -0.73 5.98
CA LYS A 236 -13.77 -1.43 6.82
C LYS A 236 -13.46 -0.61 8.06
N VAL A 237 -13.24 -1.32 9.16
CA VAL A 237 -12.62 -0.73 10.37
C VAL A 237 -11.10 -0.83 10.21
N VAL A 238 -10.37 0.25 10.46
CA VAL A 238 -8.92 0.31 10.32
C VAL A 238 -8.27 0.92 11.56
N MET A 239 -6.96 0.70 11.73
CA MET A 239 -6.16 1.37 12.75
C MET A 239 -4.84 1.86 12.17
N CYS A 240 -4.29 2.91 12.78
CA CYS A 240 -2.97 3.40 12.42
C CYS A 240 -1.90 2.34 12.71
N ASN A 241 -1.12 1.96 11.70
CA ASN A 241 -0.05 0.96 11.83
C ASN A 241 1.28 1.55 12.33
N LEU A 242 1.22 2.67 13.06
CA LEU A 242 2.36 3.29 13.71
C LEU A 242 2.84 2.40 14.87
N VAL A 243 4.12 2.06 14.91
CA VAL A 243 4.74 1.20 15.92
C VAL A 243 5.99 1.84 16.52
N GLU A 244 6.41 1.34 17.68
CA GLU A 244 7.71 1.66 18.28
C GLU A 244 8.69 0.52 17.98
N TYR A 245 9.86 0.86 17.43
CA TYR A 245 10.96 -0.05 17.17
C TYR A 245 11.92 -0.12 18.37
N SER A 246 12.63 -1.24 18.52
CA SER A 246 13.65 -1.40 19.56
C SER A 246 14.88 -0.50 19.36
N THR A 247 15.15 -0.11 18.11
CA THR A 247 16.24 0.76 17.70
C THR A 247 15.72 1.92 16.87
N ALA A 248 16.47 3.02 16.82
CA ALA A 248 16.13 4.15 15.96
C ALA A 248 16.04 3.69 14.50
N LEU A 249 15.06 4.22 13.78
CA LEU A 249 14.95 4.06 12.33
C LEU A 249 16.11 4.79 11.64
N PRO A 250 16.50 4.36 10.41
CA PRO A 250 17.41 5.14 9.58
C PRO A 250 16.93 6.59 9.45
N PHE A 251 17.87 7.54 9.41
CA PHE A 251 17.58 8.97 9.53
C PHE A 251 16.61 9.46 8.44
N GLU A 252 16.66 8.86 7.25
CA GLU A 252 15.80 9.15 6.12
C GLU A 252 14.32 8.76 6.32
N TYR A 253 14.04 7.87 7.27
CA TYR A 253 12.70 7.37 7.62
C TYR A 253 12.19 7.89 8.96
N GLN A 254 12.97 8.72 9.66
CA GLN A 254 12.49 9.41 10.85
C GLN A 254 11.63 10.60 10.41
N ILE A 255 10.32 10.57 10.69
CA ILE A 255 9.38 11.56 10.16
C ILE A 255 8.74 12.49 11.21
N PHE A 256 8.82 12.13 12.50
CA PHE A 256 8.08 12.81 13.56
C PHE A 256 8.93 13.83 14.32
N ASP A 257 8.49 15.09 14.34
CA ASP A 257 9.06 16.13 15.21
C ASP A 257 8.39 16.11 16.60
N SER A 258 7.15 15.64 16.66
CA SER A 258 6.42 15.40 17.90
C SER A 258 5.37 14.30 17.68
N LEU A 259 5.03 13.58 18.76
CA LEU A 259 3.94 12.62 18.77
C LEU A 259 3.12 12.78 20.06
N PRO A 260 1.79 12.60 20.03
CA PRO A 260 0.98 12.66 21.24
C PRO A 260 1.47 11.68 22.31
N ASN A 261 1.65 12.17 23.54
CA ASN A 261 2.10 11.41 24.71
C ASN A 261 3.53 10.84 24.62
N ILE A 262 4.37 11.34 23.71
CA ILE A 262 5.81 11.04 23.65
C ILE A 262 6.57 12.34 23.92
N THR A 263 7.28 12.41 25.05
CA THR A 263 7.98 13.63 25.49
C THR A 263 9.50 13.57 25.33
N ASP A 264 10.07 12.37 25.20
CA ASP A 264 11.51 12.22 24.95
C ASP A 264 11.80 12.26 23.44
N GLU A 265 12.54 13.27 23.00
CA GLU A 265 12.93 13.43 21.60
C GLU A 265 13.79 12.27 21.08
N ASN A 266 14.53 11.57 21.96
CA ASN A 266 15.31 10.40 21.56
C ASN A 266 14.42 9.18 21.28
N GLU A 267 13.19 9.16 21.80
CA GLU A 267 12.22 8.12 21.50
C GLU A 267 11.58 8.31 20.12
N LEU A 268 11.40 9.55 19.66
CA LEU A 268 10.73 9.84 18.37
C LEU A 268 11.40 9.17 17.17
N ALA A 269 12.73 9.01 17.22
CA ALA A 269 13.50 8.31 16.19
C ALA A 269 13.12 6.82 16.03
N ARG A 270 12.47 6.23 17.04
CA ARG A 270 12.03 4.82 17.06
C ARG A 270 10.61 4.64 16.55
N PHE A 271 9.89 5.70 16.19
CA PHE A 271 8.50 5.59 15.74
C PHE A 271 8.39 5.70 14.22
N GLY A 272 7.63 4.78 13.64
CA GLY A 272 7.30 4.78 12.20
C GLY A 272 6.21 3.75 11.89
N GLY A 273 5.76 3.72 10.65
CA GLY A 273 4.87 2.69 10.13
C GLY A 273 5.48 1.29 10.26
N HIS A 274 4.65 0.30 10.53
CA HIS A 274 5.05 -1.11 10.66
C HIS A 274 5.52 -1.72 9.33
N VAL A 275 5.09 -1.15 8.21
CA VAL A 275 5.41 -1.66 6.87
C VAL A 275 6.61 -0.90 6.33
N MET A 276 7.77 -1.57 6.39
CA MET A 276 9.04 -1.02 5.91
C MET A 276 8.89 -0.43 4.50
N LEU A 277 8.43 -1.25 3.54
CA LEU A 277 8.27 -0.92 2.11
C LEU A 277 7.44 0.35 1.82
N ALA A 278 6.64 0.82 2.79
CA ALA A 278 5.96 2.11 2.66
C ALA A 278 6.84 3.27 3.13
N ASP A 279 8.17 3.19 2.98
CA ASP A 279 9.17 4.11 3.55
C ASP A 279 9.00 4.36 5.07
N TYR A 280 8.51 3.36 5.82
CA TYR A 280 8.07 3.51 7.21
C TYR A 280 7.05 4.64 7.44
N CYS A 281 6.32 5.07 6.41
CA CYS A 281 5.22 6.01 6.54
C CYS A 281 4.03 5.29 7.19
N PRO A 282 3.51 5.78 8.33
CA PRO A 282 2.37 5.15 8.99
C PRO A 282 1.07 5.50 8.29
N TYR A 283 0.18 4.51 8.17
CA TYR A 283 -1.13 4.63 7.55
C TYR A 283 -2.17 3.76 8.23
N ASN A 284 -3.44 4.00 7.89
CA ASN A 284 -4.54 3.23 8.45
C ASN A 284 -4.65 1.88 7.72
N GLN A 285 -4.44 0.80 8.48
CA GLN A 285 -4.40 -0.57 7.96
C GLN A 285 -5.60 -1.39 8.48
N GLU A 286 -6.07 -2.33 7.65
CA GLU A 286 -7.09 -3.32 8.02
C GLU A 286 -6.66 -4.17 9.24
N LEU A 287 -7.63 -4.61 10.03
CA LEU A 287 -7.39 -5.40 11.24
C LEU A 287 -7.56 -6.89 10.94
N ALA A 288 -6.63 -7.70 11.41
CA ALA A 288 -6.83 -9.14 11.57
C ALA A 288 -7.04 -9.46 13.05
N TYR A 289 -8.18 -10.06 13.41
CA TYR A 289 -8.50 -10.36 14.80
C TYR A 289 -7.81 -11.66 15.24
N LYS A 290 -6.79 -11.52 16.10
CA LYS A 290 -6.02 -12.66 16.64
C LYS A 290 -6.94 -13.76 17.18
N ASN A 291 -6.60 -15.01 16.87
CA ASN A 291 -7.34 -16.22 17.27
C ASN A 291 -8.79 -16.31 16.75
N SER A 292 -9.11 -15.56 15.70
CA SER A 292 -10.38 -15.68 14.98
C SER A 292 -10.13 -15.63 13.46
N ASN A 293 -10.99 -16.30 12.70
CA ASN A 293 -10.97 -16.25 11.23
C ASN A 293 -11.67 -14.99 10.70
N ARG A 294 -11.43 -13.85 11.35
CA ARG A 294 -12.12 -12.58 11.12
C ARG A 294 -11.12 -11.48 10.81
N ASP A 295 -11.47 -10.63 9.85
CA ASP A 295 -10.87 -9.33 9.62
C ASP A 295 -11.91 -8.22 9.86
N SER A 296 -11.57 -6.99 9.50
CA SER A 296 -12.38 -5.81 9.77
C SER A 296 -13.28 -5.34 8.62
N ARG A 297 -13.46 -6.16 7.57
CA ARG A 297 -14.35 -5.83 6.45
C ARG A 297 -15.82 -5.95 6.88
N CYS A 298 -16.55 -4.84 6.88
CA CYS A 298 -17.94 -4.79 7.33
C CYS A 298 -18.87 -5.60 6.43
N TYR A 299 -18.53 -5.74 5.14
CA TYR A 299 -19.39 -6.37 4.15
C TYR A 299 -19.39 -7.92 4.18
N ARG A 300 -18.55 -8.54 5.03
CA ARG A 300 -18.32 -10.00 5.09
C ARG A 300 -19.07 -10.64 6.25
N LEU A 301 -20.01 -11.54 5.97
CA LEU A 301 -20.81 -12.23 7.00
C LEU A 301 -19.94 -13.05 7.97
N GLU A 302 -18.82 -13.59 7.49
CA GLU A 302 -17.86 -14.37 8.26
C GLU A 302 -17.20 -13.57 9.39
N ASN A 303 -17.23 -12.24 9.28
CA ASN A 303 -16.72 -11.33 10.31
C ASN A 303 -17.71 -11.07 11.45
N GLN A 304 -18.91 -11.64 11.43
CA GLN A 304 -19.89 -11.45 12.50
C GLN A 304 -19.35 -11.98 13.84
N PRO A 305 -19.18 -11.11 14.87
CA PRO A 305 -18.75 -11.57 16.20
C PRO A 305 -19.81 -12.48 16.85
N PRO A 306 -19.41 -13.49 17.65
CA PRO A 306 -20.32 -14.26 18.47
C PRO A 306 -21.15 -13.35 19.40
N ASN A 307 -22.40 -13.69 19.68
CA ASN A 307 -23.29 -12.86 20.51
C ASN A 307 -22.70 -12.46 21.88
N ARG A 308 -21.88 -13.33 22.48
CA ARG A 308 -21.22 -13.06 23.77
C ARG A 308 -20.07 -12.05 23.68
N GLU A 309 -19.53 -11.82 22.49
CA GLU A 309 -18.41 -10.92 22.20
C GLU A 309 -18.85 -9.68 21.40
N ASN A 310 -20.09 -9.67 20.89
CA ASN A 310 -20.65 -8.57 20.12
C ASN A 310 -21.18 -7.42 21.00
N TYR A 311 -20.30 -6.88 21.85
CA TYR A 311 -20.69 -5.83 22.81
C TYR A 311 -21.09 -4.50 22.14
N ALA A 312 -20.60 -4.25 20.93
CA ALA A 312 -20.90 -3.06 20.15
C ALA A 312 -22.13 -3.24 19.23
N LEU A 313 -22.82 -4.38 19.31
CA LEU A 313 -23.98 -4.69 18.46
C LEU A 313 -23.67 -4.56 16.97
N GLU A 314 -22.43 -4.91 16.59
CA GLU A 314 -22.00 -4.88 15.21
C GLU A 314 -22.79 -5.89 14.39
N LYS A 315 -23.13 -5.50 13.16
CA LYS A 315 -23.76 -6.36 12.17
C LYS A 315 -22.93 -6.33 10.90
N TYR A 316 -22.46 -7.49 10.48
CA TYR A 316 -21.72 -7.69 9.26
C TYR A 316 -22.63 -8.33 8.22
N SER A 317 -22.68 -7.77 7.03
CA SER A 317 -23.54 -8.19 5.91
C SER A 317 -23.14 -7.44 4.64
N SER A 318 -23.56 -7.87 3.46
CA SER A 318 -23.29 -7.14 2.21
C SER A 318 -23.77 -5.67 2.22
N GLU A 319 -24.69 -5.33 3.12
CA GLU A 319 -25.27 -3.98 3.30
C GLU A 319 -24.66 -3.23 4.50
N SER A 320 -23.64 -3.79 5.13
CA SER A 320 -23.01 -3.18 6.30
C SER A 320 -21.90 -2.21 5.92
N LYS A 321 -21.86 -1.08 6.62
CA LYS A 321 -20.84 -0.04 6.52
C LYS A 321 -20.20 0.22 7.88
N CYS A 322 -19.01 0.80 7.84
CA CYS A 322 -18.30 1.26 9.01
C CYS A 322 -18.84 2.62 9.44
N PHE A 323 -19.03 2.80 10.76
CA PHE A 323 -19.40 4.07 11.37
C PHE A 323 -18.42 4.42 12.48
N ASP A 324 -17.90 5.66 12.46
CA ASP A 324 -17.10 6.20 13.54
C ASP A 324 -17.99 6.48 14.76
N HIS A 325 -17.51 6.11 15.95
CA HIS A 325 -18.18 6.40 17.21
C HIS A 325 -17.60 7.67 17.84
N GLY A 326 -18.46 8.63 18.17
CA GLY A 326 -18.02 9.94 18.66
C GLY A 326 -17.66 10.01 20.16
N SER A 327 -18.27 9.19 21.03
CA SER A 327 -18.09 9.30 22.48
C SER A 327 -18.07 7.96 23.20
N VAL A 328 -17.58 7.96 24.44
CA VAL A 328 -17.57 6.77 25.31
C VAL A 328 -19.00 6.36 25.63
N TRP A 329 -19.34 5.10 25.38
CA TRP A 329 -20.63 4.50 25.70
C TRP A 329 -20.57 3.49 26.86
N GLU A 330 -21.68 3.36 27.57
CA GLU A 330 -21.85 2.38 28.65
C GLU A 330 -22.75 1.24 28.21
N GLN A 331 -22.32 0.00 28.41
CA GLN A 331 -23.17 -1.17 28.19
C GLN A 331 -23.86 -1.56 29.49
N TYR A 332 -25.18 -1.72 29.42
CA TYR A 332 -26.02 -2.29 30.48
C TYR A 332 -26.27 -3.76 30.16
N ILE A 333 -25.75 -4.67 30.98
CA ILE A 333 -25.97 -6.12 30.82
C ILE A 333 -27.18 -6.52 31.65
N ASP A 334 -28.25 -6.94 30.98
CA ASP A 334 -29.62 -7.08 31.50
C ASP A 334 -29.82 -8.21 32.54
N GLN A 335 -28.76 -8.91 32.95
CA GLN A 335 -28.85 -10.02 33.90
C GLN A 335 -28.37 -9.74 35.32
N CYS A 336 -27.83 -8.55 35.66
CA CYS A 336 -27.30 -8.31 37.02
C CYS A 336 -27.05 -6.84 37.44
N HIS A 337 -27.61 -5.82 36.78
CA HIS A 337 -27.26 -4.40 37.04
C HIS A 337 -25.74 -4.10 36.96
N LYS A 338 -24.97 -4.93 36.24
CA LYS A 338 -23.53 -4.70 36.04
C LYS A 338 -23.33 -3.75 34.87
N LYS A 339 -22.83 -2.54 35.17
CA LYS A 339 -22.37 -1.59 34.16
C LYS A 339 -20.98 -2.00 33.70
N ARG A 340 -20.79 -2.22 32.41
CA ARG A 340 -19.45 -2.32 31.82
C ARG A 340 -19.19 -1.03 31.06
N ARG A 341 -18.23 -0.24 31.54
CA ARG A 341 -17.69 0.88 30.75
C ARG A 341 -16.90 0.26 29.60
N VAL A 342 -17.45 0.32 28.40
CA VAL A 342 -16.77 -0.18 27.21
C VAL A 342 -15.89 0.96 26.73
N SER A 343 -14.57 0.75 26.77
CA SER A 343 -13.63 1.71 26.21
C SER A 343 -13.99 1.93 24.74
N PRO A 344 -14.05 3.19 24.27
CA PRO A 344 -14.57 3.50 22.95
C PRO A 344 -13.84 2.68 21.89
N GLN A 345 -14.54 1.73 21.27
CA GLN A 345 -14.18 1.31 19.94
C GLN A 345 -14.53 2.51 19.07
N ALA A 346 -13.53 3.23 18.56
CA ALA A 346 -13.80 4.48 17.86
C ALA A 346 -14.44 4.29 16.47
N ALA A 347 -14.69 3.04 16.04
CA ALA A 347 -15.55 2.68 14.92
C ALA A 347 -16.08 1.24 15.04
N GLY A 348 -17.17 0.92 14.32
CA GLY A 348 -17.77 -0.42 14.23
C GLY A 348 -18.62 -0.60 12.96
N CYS A 349 -19.02 -1.84 12.66
CA CYS A 349 -19.79 -2.18 11.46
C CYS A 349 -21.30 -2.33 11.72
N TYR A 350 -22.13 -1.66 10.92
CA TYR A 350 -23.61 -1.69 11.05
C TYR A 350 -24.30 -1.78 9.70
N GLN A 351 -25.45 -2.46 9.66
CA GLN A 351 -26.27 -2.56 8.47
C GLN A 351 -26.89 -1.19 8.15
N VAL A 352 -26.80 -0.80 6.87
CA VAL A 352 -27.45 0.40 6.35
C VAL A 352 -28.69 -0.03 5.59
N PHE A 353 -29.83 0.55 5.93
CA PHE A 353 -31.05 0.43 5.13
C PHE A 353 -31.07 1.64 4.20
N ILE A 354 -30.86 1.40 2.91
CA ILE A 354 -30.92 2.43 1.86
C ILE A 354 -32.36 2.60 1.40
#